data_AF-A0A0F9E6T8-F1
#
_entry.id   AF-A0A0F9E6T8-F1
#
_cell.length_a   1.000
_cell.length_b   1.000
_cell.length_c   1.000
_cell.angle_alpha   90.00
_cell.angle_beta   90.00
_cell.angle_gamma   90.00
#
_symmetry.space_group_name_H-M   'P 1'
#
loop_
_entity.id
_entity.type
_entity.pdbx_description
1 polymer ?
#
loop_
_entity_poly.entity_id
_entity_poly.type
_entity_poly.pdbx_seq_one_letter_code
_entity_poly.pdbx_strand_id
1 'polypeptide(L)'
;MARLDEISQKFTAEDAPEVDMEHMPEESAGFRPTPYPGDYAFQLPAEMDYDERIIDAKDAEGNKIMNSDNTVKKLKRLVTLFGDGHELKIIEATPENQDFVGESVRYRVSNSEYRYGKDRELVSEMGFLMRALGELLPKGASNIEWAKAIAKHALGRFRASIEWDAFCDPERKRYVYDEQQAKNIEDSMAGCGTRYGQRSYTKGDGTKVLQIPKIQEAQPDGSFLERFSESITCGCGAAVRCFPRLRKYRSFDVVGTE
;
A
#
# COMPACT_ATOMS: atom_id res chain seq x y z
N MET A 1 -36.53 -8.82 14.92
CA MET A 1 -35.37 -9.49 14.30
C MET A 1 -35.75 -9.81 12.86
N ALA A 2 -35.39 -8.93 11.93
CA ALA A 2 -35.60 -9.18 10.49
C ALA A 2 -34.47 -10.09 9.97
N ARG A 3 -34.81 -10.99 9.03
CA ARG A 3 -33.93 -12.04 8.50
C ARG A 3 -32.93 -11.45 7.51
N LEU A 4 -31.71 -11.98 7.52
CA LEU A 4 -30.58 -11.64 6.64
C LEU A 4 -30.84 -11.84 5.14
N ASP A 5 -31.98 -12.40 4.75
CA ASP A 5 -32.31 -12.71 3.36
C ASP A 5 -32.90 -11.51 2.58
N GLU A 6 -33.22 -10.40 3.25
CA GLU A 6 -33.81 -9.20 2.61
C GLU A 6 -32.77 -8.18 2.08
N ILE A 7 -31.48 -8.35 2.38
CA ILE A 7 -30.42 -7.37 1.99
C ILE A 7 -29.82 -7.70 0.59
N SER A 8 -30.16 -8.84 -0.01
CA SER A 8 -29.52 -9.31 -1.24
C SER A 8 -30.20 -8.89 -2.56
N GLN A 9 -31.10 -7.90 -2.57
CA GLN A 9 -31.77 -7.48 -3.81
C GLN A 9 -31.17 -6.21 -4.42
N LYS A 10 -30.39 -6.44 -5.48
CA LYS A 10 -30.20 -5.62 -6.69
C LYS A 10 -29.56 -4.24 -6.52
N PHE A 11 -28.24 -4.22 -6.68
CA PHE A 11 -27.57 -3.12 -7.38
C PHE A 11 -27.24 -3.63 -8.79
N THR A 12 -27.97 -3.15 -9.79
CA THR A 12 -27.58 -3.31 -11.19
C THR A 12 -26.72 -2.13 -11.62
N ALA A 13 -25.87 -2.29 -12.64
CA ALA A 13 -24.98 -1.23 -13.13
C ALA A 13 -25.73 0.05 -13.60
N GLU A 14 -27.05 -0.04 -13.80
CA GLU A 14 -27.94 1.08 -14.13
C GLU A 14 -28.39 1.89 -12.90
N ASP A 15 -28.13 1.41 -11.67
CA ASP A 15 -28.42 2.10 -10.40
C ASP A 15 -27.18 2.83 -9.84
N ALA A 16 -26.09 2.91 -10.59
CA ALA A 16 -24.92 3.68 -10.18
C ALA A 16 -25.31 5.16 -10.12
N PRO A 17 -25.26 5.82 -8.94
CA PRO A 17 -25.59 7.23 -8.85
C PRO A 17 -24.69 8.02 -9.79
N GLU A 18 -25.28 8.92 -10.59
CA GLU A 18 -24.54 9.93 -11.35
C GLU A 18 -23.60 10.65 -10.38
N VAL A 19 -22.30 10.40 -10.52
CA VAL A 19 -21.28 10.99 -9.65
C VAL A 19 -21.17 12.45 -10.04
N ASP A 20 -21.62 13.34 -9.16
CA ASP A 20 -21.39 14.77 -9.28
C ASP A 20 -19.90 15.07 -9.08
N MET A 21 -19.18 15.06 -10.19
CA MET A 21 -17.74 15.32 -10.27
C MET A 21 -17.39 16.77 -9.88
N GLU A 22 -18.38 17.68 -9.80
CA GLU A 22 -18.19 19.12 -9.58
C GLU A 22 -18.12 19.46 -8.08
N HIS A 23 -18.71 18.62 -7.21
CA HIS A 23 -18.78 18.85 -5.76
C HIS A 23 -18.12 17.76 -4.90
N MET A 24 -17.39 16.83 -5.52
CA MET A 24 -16.54 15.89 -4.78
C MET A 24 -15.45 16.67 -4.03
N PRO A 25 -15.20 16.38 -2.73
CA PRO A 25 -14.03 16.91 -2.02
C PRO A 25 -12.79 16.64 -2.86
N GLU A 26 -11.85 17.59 -2.98
CA GLU A 26 -10.61 17.44 -3.78
C GLU A 26 -9.86 16.12 -3.47
N GLU A 27 -9.99 15.59 -2.25
CA GLU A 27 -9.45 14.29 -1.82
C GLU A 27 -10.14 13.07 -2.44
N SER A 28 -11.15 13.28 -3.27
CA SER A 28 -11.96 12.26 -3.93
C SER A 28 -11.86 12.37 -5.46
N ALA A 29 -11.53 13.56 -5.99
CA ALA A 29 -11.42 13.79 -7.42
C ALA A 29 -10.17 13.12 -8.00
N GLY A 30 -10.38 12.12 -8.89
CA GLY A 30 -9.33 11.66 -9.81
C GLY A 30 -8.33 10.62 -9.29
N PHE A 31 -8.66 9.87 -8.23
CA PHE A 31 -7.82 8.72 -7.88
C PHE A 31 -8.02 7.60 -8.90
N ARG A 32 -6.99 7.36 -9.73
CA ARG A 32 -6.96 6.18 -10.61
C ARG A 32 -7.20 4.90 -9.77
N PRO A 33 -7.95 3.91 -10.30
CA PRO A 33 -8.11 2.62 -9.67
C PRO A 33 -6.74 2.08 -9.26
N THR A 34 -6.63 1.66 -8.01
CA THR A 34 -5.39 1.03 -7.53
C THR A 34 -5.25 -0.32 -8.22
N PRO A 35 -4.07 -0.70 -8.75
CA PRO A 35 -3.92 -2.03 -9.32
C PRO A 35 -4.29 -3.10 -8.28
N TYR A 36 -5.06 -4.10 -8.72
CA TYR A 36 -5.47 -5.19 -7.84
C TYR A 36 -4.25 -5.96 -7.30
N PRO A 37 -4.40 -6.67 -6.16
CA PRO A 37 -3.32 -7.49 -5.67
C PRO A 37 -2.94 -8.59 -6.67
N GLY A 38 -1.65 -8.80 -6.89
CA GLY A 38 -1.17 -9.70 -7.93
C GLY A 38 0.31 -9.56 -8.20
N ASP A 39 0.85 -10.37 -9.11
CA ASP A 39 2.24 -10.29 -9.54
C ASP A 39 2.39 -9.40 -10.78
N TYR A 40 3.36 -8.50 -10.72
CA TYR A 40 3.63 -7.51 -11.77
C TYR A 40 5.13 -7.40 -12.04
N ALA A 41 5.46 -6.98 -13.26
CA ALA A 41 6.77 -6.42 -13.58
C ALA A 41 6.67 -4.90 -13.70
N PHE A 42 7.66 -4.23 -13.14
CA PHE A 42 7.75 -2.78 -13.09
C PHE A 42 9.02 -2.30 -13.78
N GLN A 43 8.95 -1.09 -14.31
CA GLN A 43 10.10 -0.32 -14.76
C GLN A 43 10.24 0.95 -13.90
N LEU A 44 11.46 1.19 -13.41
CA LEU A 44 11.82 2.45 -12.76
C LEU A 44 11.76 3.62 -13.75
N PRO A 45 11.41 4.84 -13.32
CA PRO A 45 11.51 6.02 -14.17
C PRO A 45 12.96 6.33 -14.53
N ALA A 46 13.16 7.21 -15.52
CA ALA A 46 14.50 7.70 -15.89
C ALA A 46 15.10 8.62 -14.82
N GLU A 47 14.23 9.36 -14.13
CA GLU A 47 14.56 10.31 -13.08
C GLU A 47 13.72 9.98 -11.85
N MET A 48 14.22 10.31 -10.65
CA MET A 48 13.60 9.92 -9.40
C MET A 48 13.70 11.05 -8.38
N ASP A 49 12.60 11.25 -7.65
CA ASP A 49 12.55 12.16 -6.52
C ASP A 49 12.89 11.46 -5.21
N TYR A 50 13.62 12.18 -4.37
CA TYR A 50 14.02 11.72 -3.06
C TYR A 50 13.62 12.73 -1.98
N ASP A 51 13.17 12.19 -0.85
CA ASP A 51 12.83 12.93 0.36
C ASP A 51 13.62 12.35 1.54
N GLU A 52 14.07 13.19 2.47
CA GLU A 52 14.69 12.78 3.71
C GLU A 52 13.69 12.87 4.86
N ARG A 53 13.44 11.74 5.53
CA ARG A 53 12.55 11.70 6.69
C ARG A 53 13.28 11.36 7.97
N ILE A 54 12.89 12.03 9.04
CA ILE A 54 13.39 11.78 10.39
C ILE A 54 12.48 10.74 11.04
N ILE A 55 13.03 9.59 11.43
CA ILE A 55 12.32 8.51 12.11
C ILE A 55 12.97 8.17 13.45
N ASP A 56 12.19 7.58 14.36
CA ASP A 56 12.73 7.03 15.60
C ASP A 56 13.64 5.82 15.31
N ALA A 57 14.86 5.84 15.86
CA ALA A 57 15.80 4.74 15.80
C ALA A 57 15.28 3.56 16.61
N LYS A 58 15.44 2.34 16.10
CA LYS A 58 15.06 1.12 16.79
C LYS A 58 16.24 0.16 16.90
N ASP A 59 16.32 -0.56 18.02
CA ASP A 59 17.27 -1.64 18.22
C ASP A 59 16.87 -2.90 17.43
N ALA A 60 17.69 -3.95 17.51
CA ALA A 60 17.35 -5.25 16.92
C ALA A 60 16.05 -5.82 17.52
N GLU A 61 15.73 -5.41 18.76
CA GLU A 61 14.57 -5.75 19.56
C GLU A 61 13.28 -5.01 19.13
N GLY A 62 13.40 -4.00 18.25
CA GLY A 62 12.31 -3.15 17.77
C GLY A 62 11.91 -2.03 18.75
N ASN A 63 12.62 -1.90 19.87
CA ASN A 63 12.42 -0.87 20.87
C ASN A 63 13.09 0.42 20.42
N LYS A 64 12.54 1.56 20.85
CA LYS A 64 13.14 2.87 20.56
C LYS A 64 14.52 2.96 21.24
N ILE A 65 15.53 3.35 20.48
CA ILE A 65 16.86 3.61 21.03
C ILE A 65 16.81 4.99 21.70
N MET A 66 17.28 5.07 22.94
CA MET A 66 17.33 6.32 23.70
C MET A 66 18.72 6.97 23.59
N ASN A 67 18.76 8.30 23.54
CA ASN A 67 19.96 9.11 23.71
C ASN A 67 20.34 9.19 25.20
N SER A 68 21.52 9.72 25.50
CA SER A 68 21.99 9.91 26.89
C SER A 68 21.15 10.88 27.73
N ASP A 69 20.37 11.74 27.08
CA ASP A 69 19.45 12.70 27.70
C ASP A 69 18.03 12.14 27.88
N ASN A 70 17.85 10.82 27.71
CA ASN A 70 16.56 10.12 27.77
C ASN A 70 15.53 10.58 26.73
N THR A 71 15.98 11.18 25.61
CA THR A 71 15.15 11.39 24.42
C THR A 71 15.28 10.23 23.44
N VAL A 72 14.30 10.04 22.55
CA VAL A 72 14.39 9.00 21.50
C VAL A 72 15.40 9.44 20.44
N LYS A 73 16.39 8.59 20.15
CA LYS A 73 17.34 8.79 19.05
C LYS A 73 16.59 8.83 17.74
N LYS A 74 16.85 9.84 16.93
CA LYS A 74 16.25 9.98 15.60
C LYS A 74 17.27 9.76 14.49
N LEU A 75 16.83 9.12 13.41
CA LEU A 75 17.64 8.83 12.21
C LEU A 75 17.02 9.54 11.01
N LYS A 76 17.86 10.14 10.18
CA LYS A 76 17.46 10.53 8.83
C LYS A 76 17.46 9.30 7.93
N ARG A 77 16.39 9.11 7.18
CA ARG A 77 16.19 8.00 6.24
C ARG A 77 15.74 8.53 4.90
N LEU A 78 16.24 7.90 3.85
CA LEU A 78 15.86 8.21 2.49
C LEU A 78 14.51 7.56 2.16
N VAL A 79 13.70 8.33 1.47
CA VAL A 79 12.45 7.90 0.86
C VAL A 79 12.54 8.26 -0.61
N THR A 80 12.34 7.28 -1.48
CA THR A 80 12.10 7.54 -2.90
C THR A 80 10.59 7.58 -3.13
N LEU A 81 10.14 8.65 -3.77
CA LEU A 81 8.76 8.86 -4.14
C LEU A 81 8.66 8.64 -5.65
N PHE A 82 8.04 7.54 -6.05
CA PHE A 82 7.61 7.35 -7.42
C PHE A 82 6.25 8.05 -7.57
N GLY A 83 6.28 9.35 -7.86
CA GLY A 83 5.12 10.25 -7.85
C GLY A 83 5.03 11.06 -9.15
N ASP A 84 4.36 12.21 -9.10
CA ASP A 84 4.09 13.08 -10.24
C ASP A 84 5.33 13.30 -11.13
N GLY A 85 5.34 12.74 -12.34
CA GLY A 85 6.43 12.87 -13.32
C GLY A 85 7.54 11.81 -13.23
N HIS A 86 7.54 11.00 -12.17
CA HIS A 86 8.53 9.96 -11.88
C HIS A 86 7.87 8.66 -11.40
N GLU A 87 6.72 8.29 -11.95
CA GLU A 87 5.99 7.09 -11.54
C GLU A 87 6.68 5.78 -11.96
N LEU A 88 6.36 4.69 -11.26
CA LEU A 88 6.70 3.35 -11.74
C LEU A 88 5.76 2.98 -12.88
N LYS A 89 6.29 2.35 -13.94
CA LYS A 89 5.46 1.84 -15.02
C LYS A 89 5.23 0.34 -14.85
N ILE A 90 3.98 -0.11 -14.96
CA ILE A 90 3.67 -1.54 -15.08
C ILE A 90 3.97 -1.97 -16.51
N ILE A 91 4.84 -2.97 -16.68
CA ILE A 91 5.25 -3.48 -17.99
C ILE A 91 4.78 -4.91 -18.26
N GLU A 92 4.45 -5.68 -17.22
CA GLU A 92 3.80 -6.99 -17.33
C GLU A 92 2.91 -7.23 -16.10
N ALA A 93 1.84 -8.00 -16.27
CA ALA A 93 0.91 -8.38 -15.22
C ALA A 93 0.37 -9.81 -15.46
N THR A 94 -0.28 -10.40 -14.45
CA THR A 94 -1.05 -11.65 -14.63
C THR A 94 -2.26 -11.44 -15.54
N PRO A 95 -2.83 -12.49 -16.17
CA PRO A 95 -3.97 -12.38 -17.09
C PRO A 95 -5.15 -11.58 -16.51
N GLU A 96 -5.48 -11.79 -15.24
CA GLU A 96 -6.56 -11.08 -14.55
C GLU A 96 -6.30 -9.58 -14.31
N ASN A 97 -5.07 -9.12 -14.53
CA ASN A 97 -4.60 -7.76 -14.27
C ASN A 97 -4.02 -7.08 -15.53
N GLN A 98 -4.27 -7.62 -16.73
CA GLN A 98 -3.70 -7.12 -17.98
C GLN A 98 -4.09 -5.68 -18.28
N ASP A 99 -5.26 -5.23 -17.84
CA ASP A 99 -5.74 -3.86 -18.05
C ASP A 99 -4.86 -2.80 -17.37
N PHE A 100 -3.99 -3.19 -16.42
CA PHE A 100 -3.03 -2.30 -15.78
C PHE A 100 -1.68 -2.23 -16.50
N VAL A 101 -1.43 -3.04 -17.54
CA VAL A 101 -0.17 -2.98 -18.27
C VAL A 101 -0.08 -1.68 -19.06
N GLY A 102 1.02 -0.95 -18.87
CA GLY A 102 1.22 0.38 -19.44
C GLY A 102 0.87 1.52 -18.49
N GLU A 103 0.11 1.25 -17.42
CA GLU A 103 -0.24 2.25 -16.41
C GLU A 103 0.96 2.68 -15.57
N SER A 104 0.92 3.94 -15.17
CA SER A 104 1.83 4.54 -14.21
C SER A 104 1.24 4.44 -12.82
N VAL A 105 2.04 3.99 -11.86
CA VAL A 105 1.62 3.73 -10.49
C VAL A 105 2.53 4.41 -9.50
N ARG A 106 1.90 5.07 -8.53
CA ARG A 106 2.61 5.82 -7.50
C ARG A 106 2.98 4.92 -6.35
N TYR A 107 4.24 4.96 -5.95
CA TYR A 107 4.74 4.17 -4.84
C TYR A 107 5.76 4.93 -4.01
N ARG A 108 5.80 4.59 -2.73
CA ARG A 108 6.82 5.08 -1.81
C ARG A 108 7.68 3.90 -1.38
N VAL A 109 9.00 4.08 -1.46
CA VAL A 109 9.97 3.08 -1.01
C VAL A 109 10.97 3.76 -0.08
N SER A 110 11.26 3.17 1.09
CA SER A 110 12.18 3.76 2.06
C SER A 110 13.29 2.82 2.47
N ASN A 111 14.47 3.37 2.81
CA ASN A 111 15.55 2.66 3.47
C ASN A 111 15.33 2.50 4.99
N SER A 112 14.16 2.87 5.50
CA SER A 112 13.77 2.65 6.89
C SER A 112 13.68 1.16 7.18
N GLU A 113 14.44 0.70 8.17
CA GLU A 113 14.51 -0.71 8.55
C GLU A 113 13.32 -1.12 9.42
N TYR A 114 12.80 -2.32 9.14
CA TYR A 114 11.78 -2.99 9.93
C TYR A 114 12.08 -4.48 10.03
N ARG A 115 11.48 -5.14 11.03
CA ARG A 115 11.64 -6.57 11.24
C ARG A 115 10.85 -7.35 10.20
N TYR A 116 11.51 -8.34 9.60
CA TYR A 116 10.90 -9.25 8.66
C TYR A 116 11.26 -10.70 8.99
N GLY A 117 10.34 -11.61 8.72
CA GLY A 117 10.52 -13.04 8.96
C GLY A 117 10.53 -13.46 10.44
N LYS A 118 10.72 -14.77 10.67
CA LYS A 118 10.78 -15.37 12.01
C LYS A 118 12.07 -15.00 12.74
N ASP A 119 13.17 -14.87 12.00
CA ASP A 119 14.49 -14.54 12.52
C ASP A 119 14.68 -13.04 12.82
N ARG A 120 13.63 -12.24 12.60
CA ARG A 120 13.57 -10.80 12.92
C ARG A 120 14.69 -9.99 12.27
N GLU A 121 15.10 -10.39 11.08
CA GLU A 121 16.09 -9.63 10.32
C GLU A 121 15.59 -8.21 10.04
N LEU A 122 16.48 -7.24 10.19
CA LEU A 122 16.21 -5.85 9.82
C LEU A 122 16.39 -5.70 8.32
N VAL A 123 15.31 -5.36 7.64
CA VAL A 123 15.26 -5.15 6.20
C VAL A 123 14.55 -3.84 5.89
N SER A 124 14.75 -3.31 4.70
CA SER A 124 14.03 -2.14 4.20
C SER A 124 13.42 -2.43 2.83
N GLU A 125 12.36 -1.70 2.47
CA GLU A 125 11.74 -1.83 1.15
C GLU A 125 12.73 -1.47 0.04
N MET A 126 13.54 -0.44 0.28
CA MET A 126 14.61 -0.04 -0.62
C MET A 126 15.68 -1.13 -0.76
N GLY A 127 16.01 -1.84 0.33
CA GLY A 127 16.93 -2.98 0.28
C GLY A 127 16.39 -4.20 -0.45
N PHE A 128 15.06 -4.41 -0.46
CA PHE A 128 14.45 -5.43 -1.32
C PHE A 128 14.46 -5.01 -2.79
N LEU A 129 14.16 -3.74 -3.08
CA LEU A 129 14.23 -3.19 -4.42
C LEU A 129 15.65 -3.30 -5.01
N MET A 130 16.68 -2.87 -4.27
CA MET A 130 18.07 -2.95 -4.74
C MET A 130 18.48 -4.39 -5.02
N ARG A 131 18.10 -5.33 -4.13
CA ARG A 131 18.35 -6.76 -4.36
C ARG A 131 17.71 -7.28 -5.64
N ALA A 132 16.47 -6.90 -5.91
CA ALA A 132 15.79 -7.26 -7.15
C ALA A 132 16.45 -6.65 -8.40
N LEU A 133 17.08 -5.47 -8.27
CA LEU A 133 17.86 -4.84 -9.34
C LEU A 133 19.30 -5.38 -9.44
N GLY A 134 19.68 -6.37 -8.62
CA GLY A 134 21.00 -6.98 -8.62
C GLY A 134 22.07 -6.21 -7.84
N GLU A 135 21.68 -5.28 -6.97
CA GLU A 135 22.59 -4.46 -6.17
C GLU A 135 22.46 -4.75 -4.67
N LEU A 136 23.61 -4.94 -4.02
CA LEU A 136 23.71 -5.15 -2.58
C LEU A 136 24.47 -3.99 -1.96
N LEU A 137 23.77 -3.18 -1.18
CA LEU A 137 24.39 -2.12 -0.40
C LEU A 137 24.93 -2.66 0.93
N PRO A 138 26.08 -2.16 1.41
CA PRO A 138 26.64 -2.55 2.69
C PRO A 138 25.70 -2.15 3.83
N LYS A 139 25.74 -2.93 4.92
CA LYS A 139 25.02 -2.59 6.15
C LYS A 139 25.51 -1.23 6.66
N GLY A 140 24.59 -0.32 6.92
CA GLY A 140 24.92 1.04 7.36
C GLY A 140 25.20 2.05 6.24
N ALA A 141 24.92 1.71 4.98
CA ALA A 141 24.98 2.65 3.86
C ALA A 141 24.21 3.96 4.18
N SER A 142 24.86 5.08 3.91
CA SER A 142 24.34 6.44 4.06
C SER A 142 23.22 6.73 3.05
N ASN A 143 22.38 7.73 3.35
CA ASN A 143 21.31 8.14 2.42
C ASN A 143 21.85 8.52 1.03
N ILE A 144 23.04 9.12 0.96
CA ILE A 144 23.67 9.48 -0.32
C ILE A 144 24.03 8.23 -1.12
N GLU A 145 24.54 7.18 -0.46
CA GLU A 145 24.85 5.90 -1.13
C GLU A 145 23.57 5.23 -1.65
N TRP A 146 22.48 5.25 -0.88
CA TRP A 146 21.18 4.77 -1.34
C TRP A 146 20.67 5.54 -2.56
N ALA A 147 20.74 6.88 -2.54
CA ALA A 147 20.30 7.70 -3.66
C ALA A 147 21.12 7.42 -4.94
N LYS A 148 22.45 7.30 -4.81
CA LYS A 148 23.32 6.97 -5.94
C LYS A 148 23.06 5.57 -6.51
N ALA A 149 22.86 4.57 -5.64
CA ALA A 149 22.55 3.22 -6.05
C ALA A 149 21.24 3.15 -6.83
N ILE A 150 20.19 3.79 -6.34
CA ILE A 150 18.91 3.86 -7.04
C ILE A 150 19.05 4.55 -8.39
N ALA A 151 19.69 5.72 -8.43
CA ALA A 151 19.88 6.48 -9.67
C ALA A 151 20.62 5.69 -10.75
N LYS A 152 21.59 4.84 -10.37
CA LYS A 152 22.30 3.94 -11.29
C LYS A 152 21.37 2.96 -12.01
N HIS A 153 20.25 2.60 -11.40
CA HIS A 153 19.25 1.69 -11.95
C HIS A 153 18.08 2.42 -12.63
N ALA A 154 18.24 3.68 -13.05
CA ALA A 154 17.26 4.36 -13.88
C ALA A 154 16.82 3.47 -15.07
N LEU A 155 15.51 3.43 -15.35
CA LEU A 155 14.89 2.54 -16.34
C LEU A 155 15.06 1.03 -16.09
N GLY A 156 15.66 0.64 -14.96
CA GLY A 156 15.82 -0.72 -14.51
C GLY A 156 14.48 -1.40 -14.28
N ARG A 157 14.46 -2.73 -14.44
CA ARG A 157 13.24 -3.53 -14.36
C ARG A 157 13.32 -4.51 -13.20
N PHE A 158 12.20 -4.75 -12.55
CA PHE A 158 12.08 -5.71 -11.47
C PHE A 158 10.68 -6.30 -11.43
N ARG A 159 10.51 -7.44 -10.74
CA ARG A 159 9.21 -8.01 -10.44
C ARG A 159 8.87 -7.79 -8.97
N ALA A 160 7.59 -7.57 -8.67
CA ALA A 160 7.08 -7.52 -7.31
C ALA A 160 5.60 -7.90 -7.31
N SER A 161 5.11 -8.38 -6.17
CA SER A 161 3.68 -8.50 -5.94
C SER A 161 3.14 -7.18 -5.41
N ILE A 162 1.96 -6.78 -5.85
CA ILE A 162 1.14 -5.78 -5.17
C ILE A 162 0.31 -6.52 -4.13
N GLU A 163 0.40 -6.10 -2.88
CA GLU A 163 -0.55 -6.45 -1.82
C GLU A 163 -1.26 -5.18 -1.35
N TRP A 164 -2.47 -5.31 -0.85
CA TRP A 164 -3.20 -4.18 -0.26
C TRP A 164 -3.10 -4.18 1.26
N ASP A 165 -2.87 -2.99 1.80
CA ASP A 165 -2.93 -2.69 3.22
C ASP A 165 -3.98 -1.58 3.44
N ALA A 166 -4.61 -1.53 4.61
CA ALA A 166 -5.41 -0.39 5.05
C ALA A 166 -5.14 -0.10 6.54
N PHE A 167 -5.25 1.16 6.95
CA PHE A 167 -5.02 1.56 8.33
C PHE A 167 -6.00 2.66 8.74
N CYS A 168 -6.75 2.39 9.81
CA CYS A 168 -7.60 3.39 10.43
C CYS A 168 -6.77 4.19 11.43
N ASP A 169 -6.32 5.36 11.02
CA ASP A 169 -5.38 6.21 11.77
C ASP A 169 -6.04 6.80 13.03
N PRO A 170 -5.53 6.50 14.24
CA PRO A 170 -6.10 7.01 15.50
C PRO A 170 -5.75 8.47 15.78
N GLU A 171 -4.86 9.10 14.99
CA GLU A 171 -4.48 10.50 15.13
C GLU A 171 -5.24 11.41 14.17
N ARG A 172 -5.91 10.83 13.16
CA ARG A 172 -6.71 11.57 12.17
C ARG A 172 -8.20 11.39 12.44
N LYS A 173 -8.97 12.42 12.09
CA LYS A 173 -10.43 12.33 12.07
C LYS A 173 -10.87 11.27 11.09
N ARG A 174 -11.91 10.52 11.46
CA ARG A 174 -12.45 9.45 10.64
C ARG A 174 -13.48 10.01 9.66
N TYR A 175 -13.66 9.31 8.55
CA TYR A 175 -14.77 9.55 7.62
C TYR A 175 -15.77 8.41 7.77
N VAL A 176 -17.05 8.72 7.87
CA VAL A 176 -18.15 7.75 8.05
C VAL A 176 -19.16 7.96 6.94
N TYR A 177 -19.73 6.88 6.43
CA TYR A 177 -20.79 6.95 5.42
C TYR A 177 -22.07 7.52 6.04
N ASP A 178 -22.54 8.65 5.51
CA ASP A 178 -23.83 9.25 5.84
C ASP A 178 -24.88 8.77 4.83
N GLU A 179 -25.81 7.94 5.31
CA GLU A 179 -26.92 7.42 4.49
C GLU A 179 -27.85 8.53 3.98
N GLN A 180 -27.97 9.67 4.69
CA GLN A 180 -28.84 10.76 4.28
C GLN A 180 -28.27 11.54 3.10
N GLN A 181 -26.95 11.64 3.02
CA GLN A 181 -26.25 12.37 1.97
C GLN A 181 -25.59 11.43 0.94
N ALA A 182 -25.76 10.12 1.11
CA ALA A 182 -25.15 9.07 0.30
C ALA A 182 -23.63 9.26 0.07
N LYS A 183 -22.92 9.79 1.07
CA LYS A 183 -21.48 10.11 0.96
C LYS A 183 -20.74 9.95 2.28
N ASN A 184 -19.43 9.83 2.20
CA ASN A 184 -18.57 9.84 3.38
C ASN A 184 -18.41 11.28 3.89
N ILE A 185 -18.68 11.49 5.18
CA ILE A 185 -18.50 12.78 5.86
C ILE A 185 -17.43 12.67 6.94
N GLU A 186 -16.69 13.75 7.16
CA GLU A 186 -15.71 13.86 8.24
C GLU A 186 -16.44 13.87 9.58
N ASP A 187 -16.04 12.99 10.48
CA ASP A 187 -16.56 12.91 11.84
C ASP A 187 -15.57 13.51 12.84
N SER A 188 -16.10 14.04 13.94
CA SER A 188 -15.33 14.65 15.03
C SER A 188 -14.44 13.65 15.79
N MET A 189 -14.70 12.36 15.66
CA MET A 189 -13.93 11.30 16.31
C MET A 189 -12.73 10.87 15.46
N ALA A 190 -11.66 10.44 16.14
CA ALA A 190 -10.51 9.85 15.48
C ALA A 190 -10.74 8.38 15.09
N GLY A 191 -9.84 7.82 14.26
CA GLY A 191 -9.86 6.42 13.88
C GLY A 191 -9.59 5.43 15.02
N CYS A 192 -9.82 4.14 14.74
CA CYS A 192 -9.74 3.04 15.71
C CYS A 192 -8.32 2.44 15.89
N GLY A 193 -7.32 2.83 15.10
CA GLY A 193 -6.00 2.18 15.09
C GLY A 193 -5.97 0.80 14.45
N THR A 194 -7.08 0.30 13.90
CA THR A 194 -7.15 -1.04 13.30
C THR A 194 -6.42 -1.08 11.98
N ARG A 195 -5.68 -2.18 11.75
CA ARG A 195 -4.94 -2.45 10.51
C ARG A 195 -5.58 -3.60 9.76
N TYR A 196 -5.67 -3.45 8.45
CA TYR A 196 -6.10 -4.47 7.53
C TYR A 196 -4.98 -4.75 6.53
N GLY A 197 -4.87 -6.00 6.09
CA GLY A 197 -3.96 -6.42 5.04
C GLY A 197 -4.58 -7.54 4.24
N GLN A 198 -4.01 -7.88 3.09
CA GLN A 198 -4.53 -8.94 2.23
C GLN A 198 -4.69 -10.30 2.94
N ARG A 199 -3.91 -10.52 4.01
CA ARG A 199 -3.99 -11.69 4.90
C ARG A 199 -4.02 -11.24 6.36
N SER A 200 -4.67 -12.03 7.21
CA SER A 200 -4.59 -11.82 8.67
C SER A 200 -3.23 -12.27 9.20
N TYR A 201 -2.59 -11.46 10.04
CA TYR A 201 -1.35 -11.84 10.74
C TYR A 201 -1.16 -11.01 12.02
N THR A 202 -0.30 -11.48 12.91
CA THR A 202 0.11 -10.73 14.11
C THR A 202 1.51 -10.19 13.92
N LYS A 203 1.69 -8.87 14.12
CA LYS A 203 3.01 -8.23 14.13
C LYS A 203 3.82 -8.66 15.34
N GLY A 204 5.14 -8.46 15.26
CA GLY A 204 6.06 -8.78 16.37
C GLY A 204 5.81 -7.99 17.66
N ASP A 205 5.02 -6.90 17.60
CA ASP A 205 4.58 -6.11 18.75
C ASP A 205 3.22 -6.56 19.32
N GLY A 206 2.67 -7.69 18.83
CA GLY A 206 1.36 -8.21 19.25
C GLY A 206 0.16 -7.59 18.52
N THR A 207 0.36 -6.57 17.67
CA THR A 207 -0.73 -5.95 16.91
C THR A 207 -1.29 -6.94 15.89
N LYS A 208 -2.60 -7.19 15.97
CA LYS A 208 -3.32 -8.01 14.99
C LYS A 208 -3.67 -7.18 13.76
N VAL A 209 -3.30 -7.69 12.59
CA VAL A 209 -3.72 -7.18 11.28
C VAL A 209 -4.84 -8.08 10.79
N LEU A 210 -5.99 -7.49 10.49
CA LEU A 210 -7.19 -8.19 10.00
C LEU A 210 -7.11 -8.36 8.48
N GLN A 211 -7.83 -9.34 7.96
CA GLN A 211 -7.90 -9.55 6.53
C GLN A 211 -8.84 -8.53 5.88
N ILE A 212 -8.42 -7.99 4.73
CA ILE A 212 -9.29 -7.21 3.85
C ILE A 212 -10.40 -8.14 3.34
N PRO A 213 -11.69 -7.79 3.51
CA PRO A 213 -12.78 -8.62 3.07
C PRO A 213 -12.76 -8.78 1.55
N LYS A 214 -13.17 -9.96 1.08
CA LYS A 214 -13.45 -10.17 -0.34
C LYS A 214 -14.91 -9.82 -0.63
N ILE A 215 -15.15 -9.22 -1.79
CA ILE A 215 -16.47 -8.94 -2.35
C ILE A 215 -16.67 -9.81 -3.60
N GLN A 216 -17.92 -10.12 -3.90
CA GLN A 216 -18.30 -10.80 -5.14
C GLN A 216 -18.79 -9.74 -6.13
N GLU A 217 -18.12 -9.64 -7.26
CA GLU A 217 -18.47 -8.74 -8.34
C GLU A 217 -19.13 -9.53 -9.46
N ALA A 218 -20.38 -9.22 -9.77
CA ALA A 218 -21.10 -9.83 -10.88
C ALA A 218 -20.45 -9.44 -12.21
N GLN A 219 -20.16 -10.44 -13.04
CA GLN A 219 -19.60 -10.26 -14.37
C GLN A 219 -20.70 -10.22 -15.43
N PRO A 220 -20.46 -9.61 -16.62
CA PRO A 220 -21.45 -9.55 -17.70
C PRO A 220 -21.95 -10.92 -18.21
N ASP A 221 -21.16 -11.97 -18.01
CA ASP A 221 -21.51 -13.35 -18.39
C ASP A 221 -22.35 -14.08 -17.33
N GLY A 222 -22.74 -13.39 -16.25
CA GLY A 222 -23.50 -13.95 -15.13
C GLY A 222 -22.66 -14.74 -14.12
N SER A 223 -21.34 -14.82 -14.30
CA SER A 223 -20.42 -15.34 -13.30
C SER A 223 -20.15 -14.31 -12.19
N PHE A 224 -19.52 -14.75 -11.10
CA PHE A 224 -19.06 -13.87 -10.02
C PHE A 224 -17.55 -13.96 -9.91
N LEU A 225 -16.90 -12.81 -9.78
CA LEU A 225 -15.48 -12.71 -9.51
C LEU A 225 -15.27 -12.29 -8.07
N GLU A 226 -14.54 -13.09 -7.30
CA GLU A 226 -14.12 -12.68 -5.95
C GLU A 226 -12.92 -11.72 -6.05
N ARG A 227 -13.07 -10.51 -5.51
CA ARG A 227 -12.00 -9.51 -5.42
C ARG A 227 -11.88 -8.97 -4.01
N PHE A 228 -10.72 -8.41 -3.66
CA PHE A 228 -10.58 -7.68 -2.39
C PHE A 228 -11.37 -6.38 -2.43
N SER A 229 -12.00 -6.00 -1.32
CA SER A 229 -12.66 -4.71 -1.20
C SER A 229 -11.64 -3.57 -1.26
N GLU A 230 -11.91 -2.56 -2.08
CA GLU A 230 -11.07 -1.35 -2.19
C GLU A 230 -11.23 -0.40 -1.00
N SER A 231 -12.32 -0.56 -0.23
CA SER A 231 -12.60 0.18 0.99
C SER A 231 -13.11 -0.75 2.10
N ILE A 232 -12.91 -0.34 3.35
CA ILE A 232 -13.24 -1.13 4.53
C ILE A 232 -13.90 -0.22 5.56
N THR A 233 -15.04 -0.63 6.09
CA THR A 233 -15.63 0.01 7.26
C THR A 233 -15.04 -0.61 8.53
N CYS A 234 -14.26 0.16 9.30
CA CYS A 234 -13.76 -0.28 10.60
C CYS A 234 -14.93 -0.53 11.57
N GLY A 235 -14.71 -1.35 12.61
CA GLY A 235 -15.66 -1.49 13.72
C GLY A 235 -16.00 -0.16 14.44
N CYS A 236 -15.21 0.90 14.27
CA CYS A 236 -15.57 2.26 14.70
C CYS A 236 -16.40 3.04 13.66
N GLY A 237 -16.88 2.43 12.58
CA GLY A 237 -17.62 3.11 11.50
C GLY A 237 -16.76 3.86 10.49
N ALA A 238 -15.44 3.96 10.69
CA ALA A 238 -14.56 4.66 9.74
C ALA A 238 -14.46 3.92 8.40
N ALA A 239 -14.76 4.57 7.28
CA ALA A 239 -14.44 4.10 5.94
C ALA A 239 -12.96 4.37 5.65
N VAL A 240 -12.17 3.32 5.44
CA VAL A 240 -10.75 3.41 5.10
C VAL A 240 -10.48 2.76 3.75
N ARG A 241 -9.69 3.43 2.92
CA ARG A 241 -9.31 2.91 1.60
C ARG A 241 -8.10 1.98 1.71
N CYS A 242 -8.10 0.93 0.91
CA CYS A 242 -6.93 0.11 0.67
C CYS A 242 -5.91 0.88 -0.17
N PHE A 243 -4.64 0.76 0.19
CA PHE A 243 -3.54 1.32 -0.59
C PHE A 243 -2.58 0.20 -1.00
N PRO A 244 -1.96 0.32 -2.18
CA PRO A 244 -1.09 -0.73 -2.67
C PRO A 244 0.27 -0.68 -1.99
N ARG A 245 0.88 -1.85 -1.84
CA ARG A 245 2.22 -2.01 -1.32
C ARG A 245 2.96 -3.06 -2.11
N LEU A 246 4.20 -2.74 -2.48
CA LEU A 246 5.08 -3.68 -3.16
C LEU A 246 5.66 -4.70 -2.17
N ARG A 247 5.62 -5.97 -2.56
CA ARG A 247 6.08 -7.14 -1.81
C ARG A 247 6.78 -8.11 -2.74
N LYS A 248 7.45 -9.12 -2.17
CA LYS A 248 8.09 -10.23 -2.91
C LYS A 248 8.90 -9.75 -4.12
N TYR A 249 9.78 -8.78 -3.88
CA TYR A 249 10.66 -8.24 -4.91
C TYR A 249 11.57 -9.36 -5.48
N ARG A 250 11.65 -9.44 -6.81
CA ARG A 250 12.41 -10.44 -7.56
C ARG A 250 13.11 -9.77 -8.74
N SER A 251 14.23 -10.33 -9.17
CA SER A 251 14.87 -9.86 -10.40
C SER A 251 13.98 -10.11 -11.62
N PHE A 252 14.12 -9.23 -12.61
CA PHE A 252 13.28 -9.29 -13.81
C PHE A 252 13.49 -10.58 -14.62
N ASP A 253 14.74 -11.05 -14.67
CA ASP A 253 15.16 -12.21 -15.46
C ASP A 253 14.74 -13.56 -14.85
N VAL A 254 14.27 -13.58 -13.60
CA VAL A 254 13.74 -14.79 -12.98
C VAL A 254 12.28 -14.94 -13.40
N VAL A 255 12.05 -15.69 -14.47
CA VAL A 255 10.72 -16.18 -14.86
C VAL A 255 10.34 -17.31 -13.93
N GLY A 256 9.15 -17.22 -13.32
CA GLY A 256 8.76 -17.97 -12.14
C GLY A 256 8.98 -19.49 -12.20
N THR A 257 9.71 -19.98 -11.20
CA THR A 257 9.57 -21.34 -10.67
C THR A 257 9.27 -21.22 -9.18
N GLU A 258 8.00 -21.09 -8.82
CA GLU A 258 7.47 -21.44 -7.51
C GLU A 258 6.18 -22.24 -7.69
#